data_AF-A0A5B0PA87-F1
#
_entry.id   AF-A0A5B0PA87-F1
#
_cell.length_a   1.000
_cell.length_b   1.000
_cell.length_c   1.000
_cell.angle_alpha   90.00
_cell.angle_beta   90.00
_cell.angle_gamma   90.00
#
_symmetry.space_group_name_H-M   'P 1'
#
loop_
_entity.id
_entity.type
_entity.pdbx_description
1 polymer ?
#
loop_
_entity_poly.entity_id
_entity_poly.type
_entity_poly.pdbx_seq_one_letter_code
_entity_poly.pdbx_strand_id
1 'polypeptide(L)'
;MASNSQTSPTWIIPVQEQREPPWAMDLVNGGPKSLAILLDWLSTGDNYTQWVTTGVRDPKREDVCLDVVARMQQHGIRHRTAMGVNRKIQLLRRSFNTAQDFVDHARGRSDGQDPIIQREHLGT
;
A
#
# COMPACT_ATOMS: atom_id res chain seq x y z
N MET A 1 -16.67 -49.57 36.59
CA MET A 1 -16.32 -49.04 35.25
C MET A 1 -16.80 -47.59 35.22
N ALA A 2 -15.90 -46.63 35.40
CA ALA A 2 -16.25 -45.21 35.39
C ALA A 2 -16.06 -44.66 33.97
N SER A 3 -17.15 -44.19 33.35
CA SER A 3 -17.13 -43.55 32.04
C SER A 3 -16.57 -42.12 32.16
N ASN A 4 -15.40 -41.88 31.57
CA ASN A 4 -14.84 -40.54 31.42
C ASN A 4 -15.52 -39.83 30.25
N SER A 5 -16.39 -38.86 30.56
CA SER A 5 -16.89 -37.89 29.58
C SER A 5 -15.89 -36.75 29.46
N GLN A 6 -14.98 -36.85 28.48
CA GLN A 6 -14.03 -35.78 28.16
C GLN A 6 -14.73 -34.76 27.26
N THR A 7 -15.17 -33.65 27.85
CA THR A 7 -15.73 -32.53 27.11
C THR A 7 -14.60 -31.80 26.35
N SER A 8 -14.79 -31.66 25.04
CA SER A 8 -13.85 -30.98 24.15
C SER A 8 -13.88 -29.46 24.41
N PRO A 9 -12.74 -28.80 24.67
CA PRO A 9 -12.74 -27.36 24.91
C PRO A 9 -12.85 -26.60 23.57
N THR A 10 -13.88 -25.78 23.44
CA THR A 10 -14.08 -24.83 22.34
C THR A 10 -12.94 -23.80 22.37
N TRP A 11 -11.91 -24.01 21.55
CA TRP A 11 -10.92 -22.97 21.31
C TRP A 11 -11.59 -21.84 20.53
N ILE A 12 -11.69 -20.67 21.14
CA ILE A 12 -12.04 -19.43 20.45
C ILE A 12 -10.95 -19.21 19.40
N ILE A 13 -11.25 -19.51 18.13
CA ILE A 13 -10.39 -19.17 17.02
C ILE A 13 -10.31 -17.64 17.02
N PRO A 14 -9.15 -17.02 17.27
CA PRO A 14 -9.04 -15.58 17.12
C PRO A 14 -9.43 -15.28 15.68
N VAL A 15 -10.38 -14.36 15.49
CA VAL A 15 -10.74 -13.89 14.15
C VAL A 15 -9.42 -13.42 13.53
N GLN A 16 -8.92 -14.19 12.55
CA GLN A 16 -7.78 -13.74 11.78
C GLN A 16 -8.30 -12.54 11.03
N GLU A 17 -8.08 -11.35 11.59
CA GLU A 17 -8.24 -10.10 10.88
C GLU A 17 -7.39 -10.26 9.62
N GLN A 18 -8.04 -10.54 8.49
CA GLN A 18 -7.35 -10.94 7.29
C GLN A 18 -6.50 -9.76 6.85
N ARG A 19 -5.22 -9.80 7.21
CA ARG A 19 -4.25 -8.80 6.78
C ARG A 19 -4.29 -8.77 5.26
N GLU A 20 -4.57 -7.60 4.69
CA GLU A 20 -4.60 -7.44 3.25
C GLU A 20 -3.33 -8.07 2.65
N PRO A 21 -3.47 -8.93 1.62
CA PRO A 21 -2.32 -9.54 0.96
C PRO A 21 -1.29 -8.46 0.56
N PRO A 22 0.01 -8.73 0.64
CA PRO A 22 1.01 -7.77 0.19
C PRO A 22 0.79 -7.39 -1.27
N TRP A 23 0.86 -6.08 -1.58
CA TRP A 23 0.67 -5.53 -2.95
C TRP A 23 1.56 -6.16 -4.02
N ALA A 24 2.70 -6.73 -3.60
CA ALA A 24 3.67 -7.38 -4.47
C ALA A 24 3.52 -8.91 -4.53
N MET A 25 2.45 -9.49 -3.96
CA MET A 25 2.23 -10.94 -3.89
C MET A 25 0.76 -11.34 -4.11
N ASP A 26 -0.12 -10.42 -4.50
CA ASP A 26 -1.57 -10.64 -4.55
C ASP A 26 -2.11 -10.89 -5.96
N LEU A 27 -1.32 -11.58 -6.79
CA LEU A 27 -1.77 -11.99 -8.12
C LEU A 27 -2.94 -12.97 -8.03
N VAL A 28 -3.76 -12.95 -9.08
CA VAL A 28 -4.89 -13.88 -9.25
C VAL A 28 -4.76 -14.51 -10.64
N ASN A 29 -4.88 -15.85 -10.73
CA ASN A 29 -4.89 -16.60 -11.99
C ASN A 29 -3.71 -16.30 -12.96
N GLY A 30 -2.50 -16.05 -12.43
CA GLY A 30 -1.33 -15.71 -13.24
C GLY A 30 -1.34 -14.30 -13.84
N GLY A 31 -2.32 -13.46 -13.48
CA GLY A 31 -2.39 -12.06 -13.87
C GLY A 31 -1.40 -11.15 -13.14
N PRO A 32 -1.40 -9.84 -13.46
CA PRO A 32 -0.54 -8.87 -12.79
C PRO A 32 -0.94 -8.67 -11.33
N LYS A 33 0.04 -8.34 -10.50
CA LYS A 33 -0.13 -7.99 -9.08
C LYS A 33 -0.65 -6.58 -8.91
N SER A 34 -1.27 -6.25 -7.77
CA SER A 34 -1.76 -4.89 -7.50
C SER A 34 -0.67 -3.83 -7.67
N LEU A 35 0.55 -4.10 -7.20
CA LEU A 35 1.66 -3.16 -7.34
C LEU A 35 2.03 -2.92 -8.80
N ALA A 36 2.01 -3.96 -9.65
CA ALA A 36 2.32 -3.81 -11.07
C ALA A 36 1.26 -2.96 -11.78
N ILE A 37 -0.02 -3.25 -11.55
CA ILE A 37 -1.15 -2.48 -12.09
C ILE A 37 -1.06 -1.02 -11.64
N LEU A 38 -0.74 -0.77 -10.37
CA LEU A 38 -0.62 0.58 -9.83
C LEU A 38 0.53 1.36 -10.49
N LEU A 39 1.70 0.73 -10.66
CA LEU A 39 2.86 1.37 -11.29
C LEU A 39 2.63 1.64 -12.78
N ASP A 40 1.99 0.71 -13.48
CA ASP A 40 1.57 0.90 -14.88
C ASP A 40 0.60 2.08 -15.01
N TRP A 41 -0.42 2.14 -14.15
CA TRP A 41 -1.36 3.24 -14.10
C TRP A 41 -0.67 4.59 -13.85
N LEU A 42 0.22 4.66 -12.85
CA LEU A 42 0.98 5.87 -12.51
C LEU A 42 1.87 6.36 -13.67
N SER A 43 2.36 5.43 -14.50
CA SER A 43 3.27 5.72 -15.61
C SER A 43 2.54 6.00 -16.93
N THR A 44 1.21 5.90 -16.94
CA THR A 44 0.40 6.07 -18.15
C THR A 44 -0.15 7.50 -18.23
N GLY A 45 0.21 8.22 -19.30
CA GLY A 45 -0.31 9.57 -19.57
C GLY A 45 -0.13 10.53 -18.38
N ASP A 46 -1.15 11.33 -18.09
CA ASP A 46 -1.14 12.32 -17.00
C ASP A 46 -1.73 11.80 -15.68
N ASN A 47 -1.91 10.48 -15.52
CA ASN A 47 -2.58 9.89 -14.36
C ASN A 47 -1.96 10.30 -13.02
N TYR A 48 -0.62 10.26 -12.92
CA TYR A 48 0.06 10.74 -11.71
C TYR A 48 -0.14 12.23 -11.46
N THR A 49 -0.08 13.04 -12.53
CA THR A 49 -0.32 14.49 -12.47
C THR A 49 -1.73 14.79 -11.98
N GLN A 50 -2.74 14.07 -12.49
CA GLN A 50 -4.12 14.19 -12.02
C GLN A 50 -4.22 13.83 -10.53
N TRP A 51 -3.64 12.70 -10.10
CA TRP A 51 -3.66 12.31 -8.70
C TRP A 51 -2.96 13.31 -7.78
N VAL A 52 -1.80 13.85 -8.17
CA VAL A 52 -1.03 14.77 -7.30
C VAL A 52 -1.66 16.16 -7.22
N THR A 53 -2.35 16.60 -8.28
CA THR A 53 -3.03 17.90 -8.32
C THR A 53 -4.40 17.88 -7.65
N THR A 54 -5.03 16.70 -7.51
CA THR A 54 -6.23 16.57 -6.66
C THR A 54 -5.89 16.78 -5.18
N GLY A 55 -6.58 17.72 -4.54
CA GLY A 55 -6.43 17.99 -3.12
C GLY A 55 -6.75 16.76 -2.26
N VAL A 56 -6.17 16.66 -1.06
CA VAL A 56 -6.38 15.51 -0.14
C VAL A 56 -7.86 15.33 0.25
N ARG A 57 -8.62 16.43 0.30
CA ARG A 57 -10.06 16.46 0.60
C ARG A 57 -10.93 16.62 -0.65
N ASP A 58 -10.33 16.59 -1.83
CA ASP A 58 -11.07 16.70 -3.09
C ASP A 58 -11.74 15.35 -3.40
N PRO A 59 -13.07 15.29 -3.57
CA PRO A 59 -13.77 14.07 -3.98
C PRO A 59 -13.18 13.43 -5.25
N LYS A 60 -12.65 14.24 -6.17
CA LYS A 60 -11.99 13.75 -7.39
C LYS A 60 -10.81 12.83 -7.11
N ARG A 61 -10.19 12.95 -5.94
CA ARG A 61 -9.09 12.08 -5.54
C ARG A 61 -9.57 10.66 -5.27
N GLU A 62 -10.79 10.50 -4.75
CA GLU A 62 -11.41 9.21 -4.57
C GLU A 62 -11.77 8.59 -5.93
N ASP A 63 -12.35 9.37 -6.84
CA ASP A 63 -12.67 8.92 -8.21
C ASP A 63 -11.44 8.40 -8.95
N VAL A 64 -10.33 9.16 -8.92
CA VAL A 64 -9.05 8.74 -9.50
C VAL A 64 -8.55 7.42 -8.89
N CYS A 65 -8.77 7.19 -7.61
CA CYS A 65 -8.39 5.93 -6.96
C CYS A 65 -9.36 4.79 -7.28
N LEU A 66 -10.65 5.06 -7.46
CA LEU A 66 -11.65 4.09 -7.90
C LEU A 66 -11.36 3.59 -9.32
N ASP A 67 -10.85 4.44 -10.20
CA ASP A 67 -10.40 4.04 -11.54
C ASP A 67 -9.26 3.00 -11.50
N VAL A 68 -8.38 3.09 -10.51
CA VAL A 68 -7.33 2.08 -10.29
C VAL A 68 -7.92 0.79 -9.72
N VAL A 69 -8.86 0.90 -8.78
CA VAL A 69 -9.57 -0.26 -8.23
C VAL A 69 -10.32 -1.01 -9.34
N ALA A 70 -10.99 -0.30 -10.24
CA ALA A 70 -11.68 -0.90 -11.39
C ALA A 70 -10.72 -1.71 -12.28
N ARG A 71 -9.52 -1.18 -12.56
CA ARG A 71 -8.46 -1.92 -13.28
C ARG A 71 -8.00 -3.17 -12.53
N MET A 72 -7.82 -3.08 -11.21
CA MET A 72 -7.47 -4.25 -10.39
C MET A 72 -8.57 -5.33 -10.44
N GLN A 73 -9.84 -4.91 -10.41
CA GLN A 73 -10.98 -5.81 -10.50
C GLN A 73 -11.08 -6.52 -11.86
N GLN A 74 -10.69 -5.85 -12.96
CA GLN A 74 -10.57 -6.48 -14.29
C GLN A 74 -9.58 -7.65 -14.30
N HIS A 75 -8.57 -7.63 -13.42
CA HIS A 75 -7.60 -8.71 -13.23
C HIS A 75 -7.98 -9.67 -12.08
N GLY A 76 -9.20 -9.59 -11.54
CA GLY A 76 -9.68 -10.49 -10.48
C GLY A 76 -9.29 -10.09 -9.05
N ILE A 77 -8.59 -8.98 -8.87
CA ILE A 77 -8.18 -8.47 -7.56
C ILE A 77 -9.33 -7.63 -6.98
N ARG A 78 -10.02 -8.16 -5.96
CA ARG A 78 -11.24 -7.55 -5.40
C ARG A 78 -11.10 -7.00 -3.98
N HIS A 79 -9.99 -7.26 -3.29
CA HIS A 79 -9.77 -6.82 -1.90
C HIS A 79 -9.22 -5.39 -1.79
N ARG A 80 -8.95 -4.69 -2.89
CA ARG A 80 -8.38 -3.33 -2.89
C ARG A 80 -9.46 -2.27 -2.83
N THR A 81 -9.17 -1.21 -2.09
CA THR A 81 -10.06 -0.06 -1.88
C THR A 81 -9.41 1.23 -2.40
N ALA A 82 -10.23 2.24 -2.72
CA ALA A 82 -9.74 3.54 -3.17
C ALA A 82 -8.82 4.19 -2.11
N MET A 83 -9.19 4.08 -0.83
CA MET A 83 -8.35 4.52 0.29
C MET A 83 -7.00 3.77 0.32
N GLY A 84 -7.01 2.46 0.11
CA GLY A 84 -5.80 1.63 0.03
C GLY A 84 -4.88 2.05 -1.11
N VAL A 85 -5.44 2.30 -2.30
CA VAL A 85 -4.72 2.85 -3.46
C VAL A 85 -4.07 4.19 -3.13
N ASN A 86 -4.84 5.15 -2.60
CA ASN A 86 -4.33 6.47 -2.27
C ASN A 86 -3.17 6.39 -1.26
N ARG A 87 -3.32 5.58 -0.20
CA ARG A 87 -2.27 5.33 0.80
C ARG A 87 -1.03 4.72 0.16
N LYS A 88 -1.21 3.76 -0.76
CA LYS A 88 -0.08 3.11 -1.44
C LYS A 88 0.69 4.08 -2.33
N ILE A 89 0.01 4.93 -3.10
CA ILE A 89 0.66 5.95 -3.93
C ILE A 89 1.43 6.94 -3.05
N GLN A 90 0.84 7.40 -1.93
CA GLN A 90 1.53 8.26 -0.97
C GLN A 90 2.80 7.61 -0.40
N LEU A 91 2.73 6.32 -0.04
CA LEU A 91 3.88 5.58 0.46
C LEU A 91 4.98 5.45 -0.60
N LEU A 92 4.62 5.13 -1.84
CA LEU A 92 5.57 5.06 -2.96
C LEU A 92 6.27 6.40 -3.18
N ARG A 93 5.51 7.50 -3.22
CA ARG A 93 6.07 8.86 -3.36
C ARG A 93 7.06 9.18 -2.24
N ARG A 94 6.69 8.92 -0.98
CA ARG A 94 7.59 9.15 0.17
C ARG A 94 8.85 8.28 0.10
N SER A 95 8.70 7.01 -0.27
CA SER A 95 9.83 6.08 -0.41
C SER A 95 10.79 6.52 -1.51
N PHE A 96 10.25 6.96 -2.65
CA PHE A 96 11.04 7.46 -3.76
C PHE A 96 11.82 8.72 -3.37
N ASN A 97 11.14 9.72 -2.79
CA ASN A 97 11.80 10.94 -2.34
C ASN A 97 12.88 10.64 -1.29
N THR A 98 12.60 9.78 -0.30
CA THR A 98 13.58 9.39 0.72
C THR A 98 14.81 8.73 0.08
N ALA A 99 14.61 7.89 -0.95
CA ALA A 99 15.71 7.27 -1.67
C ALA A 99 16.52 8.29 -2.50
N GLN A 100 15.85 9.28 -3.12
CA GLN A 100 16.53 10.37 -3.81
C GLN A 100 17.37 11.20 -2.84
N ASP A 101 16.80 11.61 -1.70
CA ASP A 101 17.50 12.36 -0.65
C ASP A 101 18.75 11.60 -0.18
N PHE A 102 18.63 10.28 0.03
CA PHE A 102 19.74 9.42 0.39
C PHE A 102 20.85 9.41 -0.68
N VAL A 103 20.47 9.29 -1.97
CA VAL A 103 21.42 9.31 -3.09
C VAL A 103 22.11 10.66 -3.22
N ASP A 104 21.39 11.77 -3.03
CA ASP A 104 21.96 13.12 -3.09
C ASP A 104 22.90 13.39 -1.92
N HIS A 105 22.55 12.91 -0.71
CA HIS A 105 23.43 12.91 0.45
C HIS A 105 24.71 12.10 0.19
N ALA A 106 24.59 10.86 -0.29
CA ALA A 106 25.74 10.01 -0.61
C ALA A 106 26.65 10.61 -1.70
N ARG A 107 26.13 11.51 -2.54
CA ARG A 107 26.88 12.23 -3.58
C ARG A 107 27.48 13.55 -3.10
N GLY A 108 27.35 13.90 -1.83
CA GLY A 108 27.85 15.17 -1.27
C GLY A 108 27.10 16.40 -1.78
N ARG A 109 25.86 16.23 -2.28
CA ARG A 109 25.00 17.33 -2.75
C ARG A 109 24.03 17.82 -1.68
N SER A 110 24.04 17.20 -0.49
CA SER A 110 23.25 17.62 0.67
C SER A 110 24.13 18.35 1.69
N ASP A 111 23.49 19.32 2.34
CA ASP A 111 23.83 20.16 3.48
C ASP A 111 24.20 19.43 4.78
N GLY A 112 24.57 18.14 4.71
CA GLY A 112 25.20 17.40 5.82
C GLY A 112 24.23 16.75 6.82
N GLN A 113 22.92 16.75 6.57
CA GLN A 113 21.92 16.03 7.37
C GLN A 113 21.62 14.65 6.73
N ASP A 114 21.71 13.57 7.51
CA ASP A 114 21.33 12.23 7.05
C ASP A 114 19.78 12.09 7.08
N PRO A 115 19.12 11.83 5.93
CA PRO A 115 17.66 11.78 5.84
C PRO A 115 17.03 10.59 6.57
N ILE A 116 17.81 9.55 6.93
CA ILE A 116 17.29 8.35 7.59
C ILE A 116 17.20 8.55 9.11
N ILE A 117 18.13 9.31 9.71
CA ILE A 117 18.26 9.45 11.17
C ILE A 117 17.14 10.30 11.79
N GLN A 118 16.49 11.18 11.02
CA GLN A 118 15.50 12.12 11.58
C GLN A 118 14.12 11.51 11.87
N ARG A 119 13.79 10.32 11.36
CA ARG A 119 12.48 9.68 11.60
C ARG A 119 12.34 8.96 12.94
N GLU A 120 13.44 8.77 13.68
CA GLU A 120 13.42 8.08 14.97
C GLU A 120 13.32 9.02 16.19
N HIS A 121 13.28 10.34 15.98
CA HIS A 121 13.33 11.33 17.07
C HIS A 121 12.06 12.17 17.30
N LEU A 122 10.94 11.85 16.65
CA LEU A 122 9.63 12.46 16.94
C LEU A 122 8.68 11.40 17.49
N GLY A 123 9.01 10.93 18.68
CA GLY A 123 8.24 9.98 19.47
C GLY A 123 8.46 10.23 20.96
N THR A 124 8.00 11.38 21.45
CA THR A 124 7.64 11.64 22.85
C THR A 124 6.43 12.55 22.86
#